data_AF-A0A348PHQ1-F1
#
_entry.id   AF-A0A348PHQ1-F1
#
_cell.length_a   1.000
_cell.length_b   1.000
_cell.length_c   1.000
_cell.angle_alpha   90.00
_cell.angle_beta   90.00
_cell.angle_gamma   90.00
#
_symmetry.space_group_name_H-M   'P 1'
#
loop_
_entity.id
_entity.type
_entity.pdbx_description
1 polymer ?
#
loop_
_entity_poly.entity_id
_entity_poly.type
_entity_poly.pdbx_seq_one_letter_code
_entity_poly.pdbx_strand_id
1 'polypeptide(L)'
;LQRWNACNAIDTLVVDGPRGGGGVPFDHAALAAHMAGVSKRVLLAGGLTPENVHAAITAVHPWGVDVSSGVEHQRGVKDAKLIAHFCRAAGVTPRRVPPLG
;
A
#
# COMPACT_ATOMS: atom_id res chain seq x y z
N LEU A 1 -7.14 10.23 -10.68
CA LEU A 1 -5.91 9.61 -11.25
C LEU A 1 -5.53 10.18 -12.62
N GLN A 2 -6.48 10.28 -13.56
CA GLN A 2 -6.21 10.69 -14.96
C GLN A 2 -5.40 11.98 -15.13
N ARG A 3 -5.70 13.05 -14.36
CA ARG A 3 -4.95 14.31 -14.40
C ARG A 3 -3.43 14.12 -14.22
N TRP A 4 -3.04 13.30 -13.24
CA TRP A 4 -1.63 13.07 -12.91
C TRP A 4 -1.00 11.98 -13.77
N ASN A 5 -1.81 11.05 -14.29
CA ASN A 5 -1.38 10.02 -15.23
C ASN A 5 -0.82 10.61 -16.55
N ALA A 6 -1.34 11.75 -17.00
CA ALA A 6 -0.86 12.45 -18.20
C ALA A 6 0.42 13.29 -17.99
N CYS A 7 0.87 13.48 -16.76
CA CYS A 7 2.05 14.31 -16.48
C CYS A 7 3.34 13.51 -16.66
N ASN A 8 4.15 13.84 -17.68
CA ASN A 8 5.39 13.12 -17.96
C ASN A 8 6.49 13.32 -16.90
N ALA A 9 6.40 14.36 -16.08
CA ALA A 9 7.35 14.61 -14.99
C ALA A 9 7.09 13.75 -13.73
N ILE A 10 6.07 12.88 -13.74
CA ILE A 10 5.70 12.03 -12.62
C ILE A 10 5.91 10.57 -13.00
N ASP A 11 6.68 9.81 -12.24
CA ASP A 11 6.90 8.38 -12.50
C ASP A 11 5.91 7.48 -11.75
N THR A 12 5.57 7.86 -10.52
CA THR A 12 4.78 7.05 -9.59
C THR A 12 3.72 7.92 -8.91
N LEU A 13 2.53 7.37 -8.75
CA LEU A 13 1.42 7.98 -8.01
C LEU A 13 1.25 7.27 -6.67
N VAL A 14 1.13 8.04 -5.58
CA VAL A 14 0.66 7.51 -4.30
C VAL A 14 -0.83 7.81 -4.19
N VAL A 15 -1.63 6.78 -3.93
CA VAL A 15 -3.07 6.91 -3.70
C VAL A 15 -3.32 6.59 -2.24
N ASP A 16 -3.69 7.62 -1.48
CA ASP A 16 -3.89 7.53 -0.04
C ASP A 16 -5.39 7.62 0.29
N GLY A 17 -5.92 6.57 0.90
CA GLY A 17 -7.27 6.54 1.44
C GLY A 17 -7.37 7.30 2.77
N PRO A 18 -8.53 7.88 3.13
CA PRO A 18 -8.71 8.50 4.44
C PRO A 18 -8.39 7.50 5.56
N ARG A 19 -7.81 7.99 6.67
CA ARG A 19 -7.49 7.16 7.84
C ARG A 19 -8.75 6.41 8.27
N GLY A 20 -8.67 5.08 8.32
CA GLY A 20 -9.67 4.25 8.98
C GLY A 20 -9.83 4.70 10.43
N GLY A 21 -10.93 5.41 10.71
CA GLY A 21 -11.18 6.06 12.00
C GLY A 21 -12.59 6.64 12.12
N GLY A 22 -13.28 6.87 11.01
CA GLY A 22 -14.69 7.28 10.96
C GLY A 22 -15.71 6.14 10.84
N GLY A 23 -15.29 4.87 11.00
CA GLY A 23 -16.17 3.70 10.86
C GLY A 23 -16.44 3.24 9.42
N VAL A 24 -15.95 3.95 8.40
CA VAL A 24 -16.02 3.53 7.00
C VAL A 24 -14.62 3.08 6.54
N PRO A 25 -14.41 1.79 6.23
CA PRO A 25 -13.18 1.30 5.62
C PRO A 25 -12.94 1.98 4.27
N PHE A 26 -11.68 2.23 3.92
CA PHE A 26 -11.36 2.68 2.57
C PHE A 26 -11.72 1.55 1.59
N ASP A 27 -12.64 1.83 0.66
CA ASP A 27 -13.10 0.85 -0.32
C ASP A 27 -12.07 0.70 -1.44
N HIS A 28 -11.12 -0.22 -1.23
CA HIS A 28 -10.12 -0.57 -2.23
C HIS A 28 -10.76 -1.12 -3.52
N ALA A 29 -11.93 -1.75 -3.46
CA ALA A 29 -12.60 -2.26 -4.66
C ALA A 29 -13.14 -1.12 -5.53
N ALA A 30 -13.69 -0.06 -4.91
CA ALA A 30 -14.08 1.15 -5.63
C ALA A 30 -12.88 1.82 -6.33
N LEU A 31 -11.68 1.77 -5.73
CA LEU A 31 -10.46 2.28 -6.37
C LEU A 31 -10.08 1.47 -7.63
N ALA A 32 -10.31 0.17 -7.66
CA ALA A 32 -10.00 -0.68 -8.81
C ALA A 32 -10.69 -0.20 -10.10
N ALA A 33 -11.93 0.30 -10.00
CA ALA A 33 -12.64 0.89 -11.15
C ALA A 33 -11.93 2.13 -11.72
N HIS A 34 -11.21 2.89 -10.89
CA HIS A 34 -10.44 4.06 -11.30
C HIS A 34 -9.02 3.75 -11.77
N MET A 35 -8.56 2.50 -11.59
CA MET A 35 -7.25 2.06 -12.04
C MET A 35 -7.20 1.79 -13.55
N ALA A 36 -8.36 1.54 -14.17
CA ALA A 36 -8.47 1.38 -15.61
C ALA A 36 -7.93 2.60 -16.38
N GLY A 37 -6.99 2.36 -17.29
CA GLY A 37 -6.36 3.40 -18.11
C GLY A 37 -5.27 4.21 -17.40
N VAL A 38 -4.88 3.84 -16.17
CA VAL A 38 -3.71 4.41 -15.51
C VAL A 38 -2.47 3.62 -15.95
N SER A 39 -1.55 4.29 -16.63
CA SER A 39 -0.31 3.67 -17.15
C SER A 39 0.88 3.88 -16.20
N LYS A 40 0.78 4.82 -15.27
CA LYS A 40 1.81 5.05 -14.24
C LYS A 40 1.80 3.99 -13.15
N ARG A 41 2.95 3.82 -12.49
CA ARG A 41 3.07 3.01 -11.28
C ARG A 41 2.21 3.61 -10.18
N VAL A 42 1.48 2.76 -9.45
CA VAL A 42 0.65 3.19 -8.32
C VAL A 42 1.10 2.50 -7.04
N LEU A 43 1.39 3.31 -6.03
CA LEU A 43 1.56 2.91 -4.64
C LEU A 43 0.23 3.10 -3.92
N LEU A 44 -0.35 2.01 -3.42
CA LEU A 44 -1.55 2.05 -2.59
C LEU A 44 -1.16 2.33 -1.14
N ALA A 45 -1.70 3.40 -0.56
CA ALA A 45 -1.49 3.82 0.81
C ALA A 45 -2.84 4.04 1.52
N GLY A 46 -2.78 4.31 2.81
CA GLY A 46 -3.94 4.71 3.61
C GLY A 46 -4.64 3.55 4.30
N GLY A 47 -4.50 3.50 5.62
CA GLY A 47 -5.21 2.51 6.44
C GLY A 47 -4.80 1.05 6.21
N LEU A 48 -3.73 0.78 5.48
CA LEU A 48 -3.23 -0.59 5.29
C LEU A 48 -2.71 -1.17 6.60
N THR A 49 -3.06 -2.41 6.88
CA THR A 49 -2.65 -3.21 8.04
C THR A 49 -2.26 -4.62 7.58
N PRO A 50 -1.58 -5.42 8.41
CA PRO A 50 -1.30 -6.82 8.08
C PRO A 50 -2.56 -7.62 7.73
N GLU A 51 -3.71 -7.27 8.29
CA GLU A 51 -4.98 -7.98 8.12
C GLU A 51 -5.69 -7.64 6.80
N ASN A 52 -5.45 -6.46 6.21
CA ASN A 52 -6.17 -6.00 5.01
C ASN A 52 -5.31 -5.90 3.75
N VAL A 53 -3.98 -5.88 3.88
CA VAL A 53 -3.08 -5.60 2.74
C VAL A 53 -3.21 -6.63 1.62
N HIS A 54 -3.41 -7.91 1.96
CA HIS A 54 -3.59 -8.95 0.95
C HIS A 54 -4.85 -8.70 0.10
N ALA A 55 -5.98 -8.42 0.75
CA ALA A 55 -7.24 -8.12 0.06
C ALA A 55 -7.12 -6.83 -0.78
N ALA A 56 -6.43 -5.81 -0.25
CA ALA A 56 -6.16 -4.56 -0.95
C ALA A 56 -5.38 -4.80 -2.26
N ILE A 57 -4.30 -5.58 -2.19
CA ILE A 57 -3.47 -5.93 -3.36
C ILE A 57 -4.29 -6.73 -4.37
N THR A 58 -5.05 -7.74 -3.93
CA THR A 58 -5.87 -8.57 -4.81
C THR A 58 -6.99 -7.79 -5.50
N ALA A 59 -7.58 -6.79 -4.83
CA ALA A 59 -8.63 -5.98 -5.42
C ALA A 59 -8.10 -4.93 -6.41
N VAL A 60 -7.00 -4.26 -6.09
CA VAL A 60 -6.52 -3.08 -6.83
C VAL A 60 -5.43 -3.42 -7.85
N HIS A 61 -4.68 -4.50 -7.63
CA HIS A 61 -3.45 -4.84 -8.36
C HIS A 61 -2.47 -3.66 -8.50
N PRO A 62 -2.09 -3.00 -7.38
CA PRO A 62 -1.19 -1.86 -7.44
C PRO A 62 0.24 -2.29 -7.80
N TRP A 63 1.07 -1.33 -8.21
CA TRP A 63 2.50 -1.59 -8.41
C TRP A 63 3.22 -1.86 -7.08
N GLY A 64 2.77 -1.24 -5.99
CA GLY A 64 3.25 -1.51 -4.64
C GLY A 64 2.30 -0.97 -3.57
N VAL A 65 2.65 -1.21 -2.32
CA VAL A 65 1.90 -0.74 -1.14
C VAL A 65 2.81 0.09 -0.24
N ASP A 66 2.25 1.11 0.40
CA ASP A 66 2.91 1.94 1.39
C ASP A 66 2.16 1.87 2.72
N VAL A 67 2.88 1.62 3.81
CA VAL A 67 2.30 1.45 5.15
C VAL A 67 3.04 2.30 6.17
N SER A 68 2.27 3.04 6.97
CA SER A 68 2.79 3.79 8.10
C SER A 68 2.16 3.36 9.43
N SER A 69 0.96 3.83 9.76
CA SER A 69 0.37 3.61 11.08
C SER A 69 -0.10 2.17 11.33
N GLY A 70 -0.42 1.39 10.29
CA GLY A 70 -0.88 0.00 10.45
C GLY A 70 0.20 -0.98 10.92
N VAL A 71 1.45 -0.54 11.06
CA VAL A 71 2.56 -1.31 11.62
C VAL A 71 3.20 -0.62 12.83
N GLU A 72 2.45 0.28 13.48
CA GLU A 72 2.83 0.95 14.72
C GLU A 72 2.11 0.31 15.91
N HIS A 73 2.81 0.12 17.04
CA HIS A 73 2.16 -0.29 18.31
C HIS A 73 1.75 0.92 19.15
N GLN A 74 2.39 2.07 18.92
CA GLN A 74 2.05 3.38 19.43
C GLN A 74 2.33 4.41 18.34
N ARG A 75 1.62 5.54 18.33
CA ARG A 75 1.76 6.55 17.27
C ARG A 75 3.22 6.98 17.09
N GLY A 76 3.75 6.78 15.88
CA GLY A 76 5.13 7.06 15.51
C GLY A 76 6.15 6.00 15.91
N VAL A 77 5.75 4.92 16.58
CA VAL A 77 6.62 3.83 17.05
C VAL A 77 6.30 2.54 16.32
N LYS A 78 7.19 2.15 15.41
CA LYS A 78 7.06 0.93 14.59
C LYS A 78 7.20 -0.34 15.45
N ASP A 79 6.45 -1.37 15.09
CA ASP A 79 6.58 -2.72 15.65
C ASP A 79 7.18 -3.67 14.60
N ALA A 80 8.32 -4.27 14.91
CA ALA A 80 9.03 -5.16 14.00
C ALA A 80 8.21 -6.43 13.65
N LYS A 81 7.39 -6.94 14.59
CA LYS A 81 6.51 -8.09 14.34
C LYS A 81 5.39 -7.70 13.38
N LEU A 82 4.80 -6.50 13.55
CA LEU A 82 3.78 -6.00 12.62
C LEU A 82 4.35 -5.75 11.23
N ILE A 83 5.56 -5.18 11.11
CA ILE A 83 6.25 -5.02 9.82
C ILE A 83 6.45 -6.38 9.15
N ALA A 84 7.00 -7.36 9.88
CA ALA A 84 7.23 -8.69 9.34
C ALA A 84 5.93 -9.38 8.93
N HIS A 85 4.86 -9.19 9.70
CA HIS A 85 3.53 -9.71 9.37
C HIS A 85 2.97 -9.05 8.10
N PHE A 86 3.04 -7.71 8.01
CA PHE A 86 2.62 -6.95 6.85
C PHE A 86 3.33 -7.42 5.57
N CYS A 87 4.66 -7.55 5.61
CA CYS A 87 5.44 -8.03 4.47
C CYS A 87 5.00 -9.43 4.01
N ARG A 88 4.78 -10.36 4.95
CA ARG A 88 4.27 -11.70 4.63
C ARG A 88 2.88 -11.65 4.00
N ALA A 89 1.96 -10.89 4.59
CA ALA A 89 0.61 -10.73 4.07
C ALA A 89 0.58 -10.07 2.69
N ALA A 90 1.50 -9.14 2.42
CA ALA A 90 1.70 -8.50 1.13
C ALA A 90 2.37 -9.41 0.08
N GLY A 91 2.73 -10.65 0.43
CA GLY A 91 3.41 -11.58 -0.48
C GLY A 91 4.90 -11.30 -0.69
N VAL A 92 5.52 -10.45 0.14
CA VAL A 92 6.96 -10.22 0.08
C VAL A 92 7.68 -11.45 0.62
N THR A 93 8.39 -12.14 -0.27
CA THR A 93 9.34 -13.17 0.15
C THR A 93 10.64 -12.48 0.56
N PRO A 94 11.17 -12.69 1.79
CA PRO A 94 12.43 -12.10 2.19
C PRO A 94 13.53 -12.47 1.19
N ARG A 95 14.15 -11.47 0.57
CA ARG A 95 15.39 -11.70 -0.17
C ARG A 95 16.49 -11.95 0.85
N ARG A 96 17.21 -13.07 0.73
CA ARG A 96 18.48 -13.27 1.45
C ARG A 96 19.39 -12.08 1.12
N VAL A 97 19.73 -11.29 2.12
CA VAL A 97 20.80 -10.31 2.00
C VAL A 97 22.10 -11.12 2.04
N PRO A 98 22.95 -11.09 0.99
CA PRO A 98 24.26 -11.72 1.06
C PRO A 98 25.04 -11.13 2.24
N PRO A 99 25.85 -11.93 2.96
CA PRO A 99 26.73 -11.37 3.98
C PRO A 99 27.61 -10.29 3.35
N LEU A 100 27.75 -9.16 4.04
CA LEU A 100 28.73 -8.14 3.67
C LEU A 100 30.11 -8.78 3.85
N GLY A 101 30.76 -9.09 2.74
CA GLY A 101 32.16 -9.53 2.70
C GLY A 101 33.11 -8.34 2.87
#